data_AF-A0A3D3LT63-F1
#
_entry.id   AF-A0A3D3LT63-F1
#
_cell.length_a   1.000
_cell.length_b   1.000
_cell.length_c   1.000
_cell.angle_alpha   90.00
_cell.angle_beta   90.00
_cell.angle_gamma   90.00
#
_symmetry.space_group_name_H-M   'P 1'
#
loop_
_entity.id
_entity.type
_entity.pdbx_description
1 polymer ?
#
loop_
_entity_poly.entity_id
_entity_poly.type
_entity_poly.pdbx_seq_one_letter_code
_entity_poly.pdbx_strand_id
1 'polypeptide(L)'
;MELNNSSENNNSSANQFLKKDGGKTKSNAIEIPSISLPKGGGAIKGIDEKFSVNAVNGTASFSIPIPVSQARGVTPNLSLSYNSGGGNGVFGLGWSLGLTETKEKMAIQYKSSQSR
;
A
#
# COMPACT_ATOMS: atom_id res chain seq x y z
N MET A 1 -56.98 50.00 1.09
CA MET A 1 -56.30 50.18 -0.21
C MET A 1 -54.90 50.68 0.05
N GLU A 2 -54.02 50.16 -0.78
CA GLU A 2 -52.57 50.20 -0.82
C GLU A 2 -51.99 51.62 -1.01
N LEU A 3 -50.85 51.93 -0.40
CA LEU A 3 -49.56 52.13 -1.10
C LEU A 3 -48.47 52.74 -0.19
N ASN A 4 -47.47 51.89 0.06
CA ASN A 4 -46.03 52.13 0.12
C ASN A 4 -45.51 53.53 -0.27
N ASN A 5 -44.54 54.07 0.49
CA ASN A 5 -43.29 54.50 -0.15
C ASN A 5 -42.08 54.43 0.79
N SER A 6 -41.02 53.87 0.22
CA SER A 6 -39.72 53.46 0.74
C SER A 6 -38.76 54.61 1.03
N SER A 7 -37.87 54.42 1.99
CA SER A 7 -36.47 54.87 1.88
C SER A 7 -35.58 53.97 2.73
N GLU A 8 -34.68 53.29 2.03
CA GLU A 8 -33.62 52.42 2.50
C GLU A 8 -32.73 53.14 3.52
N ASN A 9 -32.19 52.39 4.49
CA ASN A 9 -30.80 52.62 4.86
C ASN A 9 -30.13 51.32 5.32
N ASN A 10 -29.42 50.77 4.35
CA ASN A 10 -28.40 49.76 4.41
C ASN A 10 -27.51 49.91 5.64
N ASN A 11 -27.33 48.84 6.42
CA ASN A 11 -26.10 48.56 7.18
C ASN A 11 -26.13 47.12 7.73
N SER A 12 -26.20 46.12 6.84
CA SER A 12 -26.06 44.70 7.23
C SER A 12 -24.76 44.05 6.74
N SER A 13 -23.81 44.84 6.22
CA SER A 13 -22.54 44.32 5.68
C SER A 13 -21.46 44.07 6.74
N ALA A 14 -21.63 44.55 7.97
CA ALA A 14 -20.64 44.37 9.05
C ALA A 14 -20.74 43.01 9.78
N ASN A 15 -21.89 42.34 9.71
CA ASN A 15 -22.12 41.08 10.43
C ASN A 15 -21.82 39.82 9.60
N GLN A 16 -21.31 39.98 8.39
CA GLN A 16 -20.94 38.85 7.52
C GLN A 16 -19.46 38.46 7.64
N PHE A 17 -18.61 39.34 8.18
CA PHE A 17 -17.18 39.08 8.41
C PHE A 17 -16.87 38.36 9.73
N LEU A 18 -17.82 38.33 10.67
CA LEU A 18 -17.63 37.70 12.00
C LEU A 18 -18.23 36.29 12.09
N LYS A 19 -18.84 35.78 11.02
CA LYS A 19 -19.16 34.34 10.94
C LYS A 19 -17.88 33.58 10.60
N LYS A 20 -17.03 33.41 11.61
CA LYS A 20 -16.07 32.30 11.62
C LYS A 20 -16.85 31.05 11.96
N ASP A 21 -17.72 30.64 11.03
CA ASP A 21 -18.18 29.26 10.97
C ASP A 21 -16.90 28.47 10.72
N GLY A 22 -16.33 27.94 11.80
CA GLY A 22 -15.22 26.98 11.78
C GLY A 22 -15.71 25.68 11.18
N GLY A 23 -16.20 25.77 9.94
CA GLY A 23 -16.72 24.71 9.14
C GLY A 23 -15.62 23.70 8.99
N LYS A 24 -15.77 22.60 9.71
CA LYS A 24 -15.10 21.34 9.45
C LYS A 24 -15.60 20.88 8.08
N THR A 25 -15.09 21.50 7.00
CA THR A 25 -15.31 20.97 5.66
C THR A 25 -14.61 19.61 5.64
N LYS A 26 -15.32 18.57 5.21
CA LYS A 26 -14.81 17.19 5.12
C LYS A 26 -13.53 17.06 4.28
N SER A 27 -13.12 18.14 3.61
CA SER A 27 -11.96 18.23 2.74
C SER A 27 -10.62 18.36 3.47
N ASN A 28 -10.55 18.72 4.78
CA ASN A 28 -9.26 18.96 5.47
C ASN A 28 -9.22 18.51 6.96
N ALA A 29 -10.04 17.56 7.37
CA ALA A 29 -9.98 17.07 8.75
C ALA A 29 -8.80 16.08 8.91
N ILE A 30 -7.69 16.53 9.51
CA ILE A 30 -6.73 15.61 10.14
C ILE A 30 -7.48 14.87 11.26
N GLU A 31 -7.65 13.56 11.11
CA GLU A 31 -8.26 12.72 12.13
C GLU A 31 -7.33 12.64 13.35
N ILE A 32 -7.87 12.98 14.52
CA ILE A 32 -7.15 12.88 15.78
C ILE A 32 -7.18 11.40 16.19
N PRO A 33 -6.03 10.73 16.40
CA PRO A 33 -6.02 9.33 16.77
C PRO A 33 -6.63 9.16 18.16
N SER A 34 -7.64 8.29 18.28
CA SER A 34 -8.24 7.91 19.56
C SER A 34 -7.73 6.55 19.99
N ILE A 35 -7.47 6.39 21.29
CA ILE A 35 -7.00 5.14 21.88
C ILE A 35 -8.22 4.32 22.26
N SER A 36 -8.34 3.11 21.71
CA SER A 36 -9.40 2.16 22.06
C SER A 36 -8.79 0.77 22.28
N LEU A 37 -9.41 -0.02 23.16
CA LEU A 37 -9.02 -1.40 23.33
C LEU A 37 -9.46 -2.22 22.10
N PRO A 38 -8.63 -3.17 21.63
CA PRO A 38 -9.06 -4.09 20.58
C PRO A 38 -10.27 -4.87 21.10
N LYS A 39 -11.37 -4.82 20.35
CA LYS A 39 -12.55 -5.64 20.63
C LYS A 39 -12.14 -7.11 20.45
N GLY A 40 -12.29 -7.91 21.49
CA GLY A 40 -11.77 -9.28 21.53
C GLY A 40 -12.56 -10.28 20.69
N GLY A 41 -11.83 -11.06 19.88
CA GLY A 41 -11.88 -12.53 19.76
C GLY A 41 -13.12 -13.21 19.14
N GLY A 42 -12.90 -14.03 18.09
CA GLY A 42 -13.90 -14.99 17.59
C GLY A 42 -13.55 -15.71 16.29
N ALA A 43 -12.62 -15.19 15.48
CA ALA A 43 -12.21 -15.78 14.21
C ALA A 43 -10.78 -16.33 14.27
N ILE A 44 -10.61 -17.61 13.92
CA ILE A 44 -9.29 -18.16 13.59
C ILE A 44 -9.00 -17.76 12.13
N LYS A 45 -8.06 -16.84 11.93
CA LYS A 45 -7.57 -16.48 10.61
C LYS A 45 -6.36 -17.36 10.28
N GLY A 46 -6.52 -18.25 9.31
CA GLY A 46 -5.42 -19.08 8.79
C GLY A 46 -4.43 -18.29 7.93
N ILE A 47 -3.46 -19.02 7.36
CA ILE A 47 -2.55 -18.49 6.35
C ILE A 47 -3.33 -18.34 5.04
N ASP A 48 -3.37 -17.12 4.47
CA ASP A 48 -4.06 -16.85 3.19
C ASP A 48 -3.19 -17.30 2.01
N GLU A 49 -3.00 -18.60 1.87
CA GLU A 49 -2.22 -19.17 0.78
C GLU A 49 -2.90 -18.96 -0.59
N LYS A 50 -2.11 -18.59 -1.59
CA LYS A 50 -2.58 -18.39 -2.97
C LYS A 50 -1.96 -19.41 -3.89
N PHE A 51 -2.76 -20.38 -4.34
CA PHE A 51 -2.38 -21.35 -5.37
C PHE A 51 -2.82 -20.88 -6.77
N SER A 52 -1.95 -21.03 -7.76
CA SER A 52 -2.25 -20.74 -9.16
C SER A 52 -1.47 -21.66 -10.09
N VAL A 53 -1.99 -21.86 -11.31
CA VAL A 53 -1.35 -22.66 -12.35
C VAL A 53 -1.15 -21.81 -13.60
N ASN A 54 0.04 -21.85 -14.17
CA ASN A 54 0.31 -21.26 -15.47
C ASN A 54 -0.01 -22.28 -16.56
N ALA A 55 -1.09 -22.03 -17.31
CA ALA A 55 -1.58 -22.94 -18.35
C ALA A 55 -0.62 -23.10 -19.54
N VAL A 56 0.24 -22.12 -19.81
CA VAL A 56 1.13 -22.12 -20.99
C VAL A 56 2.32 -23.06 -20.78
N ASN A 57 2.89 -23.08 -19.57
CA ASN A 57 4.08 -23.88 -19.26
C ASN A 57 3.82 -25.01 -18.25
N GLY A 58 2.57 -25.18 -17.79
CA GLY A 58 2.18 -26.22 -16.85
C GLY A 58 2.75 -26.07 -15.44
N THR A 59 3.31 -24.90 -15.08
CA THR A 59 3.90 -24.70 -13.76
C THR A 59 2.86 -24.37 -12.71
N ALA A 60 3.01 -24.94 -11.52
CA ALA A 60 2.23 -24.57 -10.35
C ALA A 60 2.97 -23.49 -9.56
N SER A 61 2.26 -22.50 -9.06
CA SER A 61 2.80 -21.41 -8.24
C SER A 61 2.00 -21.26 -6.95
N PHE A 62 2.70 -20.98 -5.86
CA PHE A 62 2.11 -20.86 -4.54
C PHE A 62 2.74 -19.70 -3.78
N SER A 63 1.95 -18.92 -3.04
CA SER A 63 2.45 -17.77 -2.28
C SER A 63 1.92 -17.79 -0.84
N ILE A 64 2.86 -17.70 0.11
CA ILE A 64 2.60 -17.61 1.54
C ILE A 64 3.05 -16.22 2.02
N PRO A 65 2.12 -15.34 2.43
CA PRO A 65 2.48 -14.09 3.09
C PRO A 65 3.15 -14.35 4.43
N ILE A 66 4.26 -13.66 4.71
CA ILE A 66 4.95 -13.74 6.01
C ILE A 66 4.40 -12.63 6.90
N PRO A 67 3.72 -12.95 8.01
CA PRO A 67 3.21 -11.93 8.91
C PRO A 67 4.37 -11.25 9.63
N VAL A 68 4.58 -9.97 9.32
CA VAL A 68 5.52 -9.09 10.01
C VAL A 68 4.75 -8.09 10.86
N SER A 69 5.31 -7.72 12.01
CA SER A 69 4.73 -6.68 12.85
C SER A 69 4.77 -5.33 12.12
N GLN A 70 3.69 -4.56 12.26
CA GLN A 70 3.65 -3.21 11.70
C GLN A 70 4.68 -2.33 12.44
N ALA A 71 5.58 -1.71 11.69
CA ALA A 71 6.54 -0.76 12.23
C ALA A 71 6.04 0.69 12.10
N ARG A 72 6.86 1.66 12.50
CA ARG A 72 6.55 3.11 12.50
C ARG A 72 6.54 3.70 11.08
N GLY A 73 5.63 3.22 10.22
CA GLY A 73 5.34 3.80 8.89
C GLY A 73 5.84 3.00 7.69
N VAL A 74 6.84 2.13 7.84
CA VAL A 74 7.34 1.28 6.75
C VAL A 74 7.43 -0.16 7.23
N THR A 75 6.68 -1.04 6.60
CA THR A 75 6.68 -2.48 6.90
C THR A 75 6.98 -3.24 5.61
N PRO A 76 7.98 -4.13 5.59
CA PRO A 76 8.31 -4.87 4.38
C PRO A 76 7.18 -5.84 4.04
N ASN A 77 6.72 -5.84 2.80
CA ASN A 77 5.81 -6.86 2.32
C ASN A 77 6.64 -8.08 1.90
N LEU A 78 6.63 -9.12 2.72
CA LEU A 78 7.38 -10.35 2.50
C LEU A 78 6.43 -11.51 2.18
N SER A 79 6.73 -12.25 1.12
CA SER A 79 6.05 -13.48 0.78
C SER A 79 7.05 -14.55 0.37
N LEU A 80 6.84 -15.77 0.87
CA LEU A 80 7.52 -16.96 0.38
C LEU A 80 6.77 -17.49 -0.84
N SER A 81 7.46 -17.57 -1.98
CA SER A 81 6.88 -17.91 -3.27
C SER A 81 7.49 -19.21 -3.79
N TYR A 82 6.63 -20.14 -4.22
CA TYR A 82 7.01 -21.37 -4.88
C TYR A 82 6.63 -21.33 -6.36
N ASN A 83 7.50 -21.86 -7.22
CA ASN A 83 7.20 -22.21 -8.60
C ASN A 83 7.79 -23.59 -8.90
N SER A 84 6.99 -24.51 -9.43
CA SER A 84 7.43 -25.88 -9.71
C SER A 84 8.51 -25.99 -10.80
N GLY A 85 8.64 -24.97 -11.65
CA GLY A 85 9.73 -24.82 -12.62
C GLY A 85 10.92 -24.01 -12.11
N GLY A 86 10.91 -23.60 -10.84
CA GLY A 86 12.00 -22.85 -10.22
C GLY A 86 13.22 -23.73 -9.90
N GLY A 87 14.41 -23.12 -9.94
CA GLY A 87 15.67 -23.78 -9.61
C GLY A 87 15.90 -23.95 -8.11
N ASN A 88 17.07 -24.47 -7.74
CA ASN A 88 17.47 -24.59 -6.34
C ASN A 88 17.95 -23.24 -5.79
N GLY A 89 17.55 -22.92 -4.56
CA GLY A 89 17.93 -21.68 -3.87
C GLY A 89 18.06 -21.89 -2.37
N VAL A 90 18.33 -20.81 -1.63
CA VAL A 90 18.53 -20.86 -0.18
C VAL A 90 17.30 -21.31 0.62
N PHE A 91 16.11 -21.20 0.01
CA PHE A 91 14.84 -21.66 0.60
C PHE A 91 14.42 -23.05 0.07
N GLY A 92 15.28 -23.70 -0.71
CA GLY A 92 15.02 -25.00 -1.34
C GLY A 92 14.65 -24.90 -2.82
N LEU A 93 14.34 -26.06 -3.41
CA LEU A 93 13.97 -26.17 -4.82
C LEU A 93 12.62 -25.50 -5.10
N GLY A 94 12.59 -24.62 -6.09
CA GLY A 94 11.37 -23.92 -6.50
C GLY A 94 10.93 -22.80 -5.56
N TRP A 95 11.59 -22.61 -4.41
CA TRP A 95 11.24 -21.61 -3.42
C TRP A 95 12.10 -20.35 -3.53
N SER A 96 11.46 -19.19 -3.34
CA SER A 96 12.11 -17.88 -3.34
C SER A 96 11.43 -16.94 -2.36
N LEU A 97 12.17 -15.98 -1.81
CA LEU A 97 11.63 -14.93 -0.96
C LEU A 97 11.51 -13.63 -1.76
N GLY A 98 10.38 -12.94 -1.66
CA GLY A 98 10.11 -11.67 -2.34
C GLY A 98 10.94 -10.51 -1.79
N LEU A 99 12.26 -10.51 -2.03
CA LEU A 99 13.16 -9.41 -1.71
C LEU A 99 13.49 -8.59 -2.96
N THR A 100 13.75 -7.30 -2.76
CA THR A 100 14.34 -6.46 -3.82
C THR A 100 15.84 -6.73 -3.87
N GLU A 101 16.30 -7.33 -4.96
CA GLU A 101 17.71 -7.67 -5.17
C GLU A 101 18.30 -6.84 -6.32
N THR A 102 19.55 -6.38 -6.17
CA THR A 102 20.34 -5.83 -7.28
C THR A 102 21.37 -6.87 -7.70
N LYS A 103 21.36 -7.28 -8.98
CA LYS A 103 22.28 -8.29 -9.52
C LYS A 103 23.27 -7.66 -10.48
N GLU A 104 24.55 -7.76 -10.16
CA GLU A 104 25.63 -7.35 -11.06
C GLU A 104 25.96 -8.50 -12.04
N LYS A 105 26.05 -8.18 -13.35
CA LYS A 105 26.38 -9.16 -14.38
C LYS A 105 27.90 -9.31 -14.50
N MET A 106 28.46 -10.44 -14.09
CA MET A 106 29.85 -10.78 -14.38
C MET A 106 29.96 -11.45 -15.76
N ALA A 107 30.66 -10.82 -16.70
CA ALA A 107 31.01 -11.41 -17.98
C ALA A 107 32.53 -11.63 -18.04
N ILE A 108 32.97 -12.87 -18.19
CA ILE A 108 34.39 -13.19 -18.43
C ILE A 108 34.64 -13.06 -19.94
N GLN A 109 35.39 -12.04 -20.34
CA GLN A 109 35.85 -11.88 -21.73
C GLN A 109 37.19 -12.58 -21.92
N TYR A 110 37.24 -13.56 -22.81
CA TYR A 110 38.51 -14.13 -23.29
C TYR A 110 39.01 -13.32 -24.48
N LYS A 111 40.21 -12.75 -24.37
CA LYS A 111 40.92 -12.13 -25.49
C LYS A 111 41.98 -13.11 -25.98
N SER A 112 41.80 -13.67 -27.18
CA SER A 112 42.87 -14.44 -27.82
C SER A 112 43.93 -13.47 -28.39
N SER A 113 45.19 -13.68 -27.98
CA SER A 113 46.35 -12.94 -28.48
C SER A 113 46.89 -13.69 -29.70
N GLN A 114 46.58 -13.22 -30.90
CA GLN A 114 47.23 -13.72 -32.11
C GLN A 114 48.56 -13.02 -32.30
N SER A 115 49.66 -13.76 -32.11
CA SER A 115 51.02 -13.36 -32.45
C SER A 115 51.24 -13.46 -33.97
N ARG A 116 51.82 -12.40 -34.53
CA ARG A 116 52.30 -12.32 -35.92
C ARG A 116 53.48 -13.25 -36.16
#